data_AF-A0A1C7NNX1-F1
#
_entry.id   AF-A0A1C7NNX1-F1
#
_cell.length_a   1.000
_cell.length_b   1.000
_cell.length_c   1.000
_cell.angle_alpha   90.00
_cell.angle_beta   90.00
_cell.angle_gamma   90.00
#
_symmetry.space_group_name_H-M   'P 1'
#
loop_
_entity.id
_entity.type
_entity.pdbx_description
1 polymer ?
#
loop_
_entity_poly.entity_id
_entity_poly.type
_entity_poly.pdbx_seq_one_letter_code
_entity_poly.pdbx_strand_id
1 'polypeptide(L)'
;MNTLEAKVVILGRTGVGKTSVALRYVKNTFSPNNSSTIGAAFMTKKLTVDDCSVRLQIWDTAGQELSKNMTEDIVIHVVGNKIDLEAQRKVSFTNVIKYCNELKIAMVSGVHEVSAKNDQAGAIEDIFLDITQTLVKKLYDQDLYRTNTLDSSFQQEGNQKKLNEKSNCC
;
A
#
# COMPACT_ATOMS: atom_id res chain seq x y z
N MET A 1 4.37 13.29 16.38
CA MET A 1 4.35 13.06 14.91
C MET A 1 4.80 11.64 14.68
N ASN A 2 3.89 10.78 14.24
CA ASN A 2 4.23 9.40 13.90
C ASN A 2 5.06 9.39 12.60
N THR A 3 5.99 8.44 12.49
CA THR A 3 6.80 8.24 11.29
C THR A 3 6.63 6.81 10.83
N LEU A 4 6.30 6.64 9.55
CA LEU A 4 6.13 5.34 8.92
C LEU A 4 7.11 5.20 7.77
N GLU A 5 7.81 4.07 7.72
CA GLU A 5 8.58 3.69 6.53
C GLU A 5 7.91 2.48 5.89
N ALA A 6 7.52 2.61 4.62
CA ALA A 6 6.76 1.59 3.92
C ALA A 6 7.43 1.19 2.61
N LYS A 7 7.44 -0.11 2.34
CA LYS A 7 7.99 -0.70 1.12
C LYS A 7 6.88 -0.88 0.09
N VAL A 8 7.01 -0.21 -1.05
CA VAL A 8 6.10 -0.36 -2.20
C VAL A 8 6.84 -1.11 -3.29
N VAL A 9 6.34 -2.28 -3.67
CA VAL A 9 6.94 -3.10 -4.73
C VAL A 9 6.01 -3.11 -5.93
N ILE A 10 6.51 -2.70 -7.09
CA ILE A 10 5.73 -2.67 -8.33
C ILE A 10 6.00 -3.96 -9.11
N LEU A 11 4.91 -4.70 -9.36
CA LEU A 11 4.93 -6.01 -10.02
C LEU A 11 4.16 -5.98 -11.34
N GLY A 12 4.45 -6.95 -12.20
CA GLY A 12 3.78 -7.13 -13.48
C GLY A 12 4.73 -7.46 -14.62
N ARG A 13 4.17 -7.88 -15.76
CA ARG A 13 4.93 -8.31 -16.94
C ARG A 13 5.84 -7.21 -17.50
N THR A 14 6.87 -7.60 -18.24
CA THR A 14 7.72 -6.66 -19.01
C THR A 14 6.86 -5.82 -19.97
N GLY A 15 7.18 -4.53 -20.09
CA GLY A 15 6.53 -3.62 -21.04
C GLY A 15 5.19 -3.03 -20.60
N VAL A 16 4.62 -3.41 -19.46
CA VAL A 16 3.35 -2.83 -18.94
C VAL A 16 3.50 -1.38 -18.43
N GLY A 17 4.74 -0.93 -18.19
CA GLY A 17 5.05 0.45 -17.81
C GLY A 17 5.28 0.69 -16.32
N LYS A 18 5.67 -0.33 -15.55
CA LYS A 18 6.02 -0.24 -14.12
C LYS A 18 6.97 0.93 -13.81
N THR A 19 8.11 0.95 -14.52
CA THR A 19 9.12 2.00 -14.44
C THR A 19 8.55 3.37 -14.79
N SER A 20 7.69 3.46 -15.80
CA SER A 20 7.09 4.74 -16.21
C SER A 20 6.13 5.29 -15.15
N VAL A 21 5.33 4.43 -14.50
CA VAL A 21 4.47 4.84 -13.37
C VAL A 21 5.31 5.29 -12.18
N ALA A 22 6.36 4.53 -11.84
CA ALA A 22 7.24 4.84 -10.73
C ALA A 22 7.99 6.17 -10.94
N LEU A 23 8.55 6.38 -12.14
CA LEU A 23 9.22 7.64 -12.50
C LEU A 23 8.23 8.80 -12.62
N ARG A 24 7.00 8.56 -13.08
CA ARG A 24 5.96 9.58 -13.09
C ARG A 24 5.66 10.05 -11.67
N TYR A 25 5.47 9.13 -10.72
CA TYR A 25 5.22 9.49 -9.34
C TYR A 25 6.40 10.22 -8.68
N VAL A 26 7.62 9.69 -8.83
CA VAL A 26 8.79 10.19 -8.08
C VAL A 26 9.38 11.46 -8.70
N LYS A 27 9.43 11.54 -10.03
CA LYS A 27 10.15 12.60 -10.75
C LYS A 27 9.23 13.48 -11.61
N ASN A 28 7.94 13.14 -11.71
CA ASN A 28 7.01 13.77 -12.65
C ASN A 28 7.53 13.77 -14.11
N THR A 29 8.21 12.70 -14.50
CA THR A 29 8.80 12.55 -15.84
C THR A 29 8.24 11.33 -16.55
N PHE A 30 8.12 11.43 -17.87
CA PHE A 30 7.83 10.30 -18.74
C PHE A 30 8.81 10.29 -19.91
N SER A 31 9.25 9.10 -20.30
CA SER A 31 10.11 8.91 -21.46
C SER A 31 9.56 7.76 -22.31
N PRO A 32 9.23 7.99 -23.59
CA PRO A 32 8.66 6.96 -24.46
C PRO A 32 9.67 5.83 -24.76
N ASN A 33 10.96 6.14 -24.70
CA ASN A 33 12.07 5.22 -25.04
C ASN A 33 12.73 4.61 -23.81
N ASN A 34 11.99 4.38 -22.72
CA ASN A 34 12.55 3.69 -21.56
C ASN A 34 12.95 2.27 -21.96
N SER A 35 14.25 1.97 -21.89
CA SER A 35 14.76 0.62 -22.04
C SER A 35 14.25 -0.27 -20.91
N SER A 36 14.21 -1.58 -21.14
CA SER A 36 13.88 -2.56 -20.09
C SER A 36 14.71 -2.32 -18.83
N THR A 37 14.08 -2.37 -17.66
CA THR A 37 14.77 -2.31 -16.37
C THR A 37 15.74 -3.48 -16.25
N ILE A 38 17.00 -3.19 -15.98
CA ILE A 38 18.01 -4.20 -15.65
C ILE A 38 18.01 -4.33 -14.12
N GLY A 39 17.58 -5.49 -13.60
CA GLY A 39 17.55 -5.75 -12.15
C GLY A 39 16.39 -5.07 -11.44
N ALA A 40 16.67 -4.31 -10.38
CA ALA A 40 15.68 -3.55 -9.63
C ALA A 40 16.15 -2.11 -9.44
N ALA A 41 15.26 -1.15 -9.65
CA ALA A 41 15.49 0.26 -9.37
C ALA A 41 14.84 0.64 -8.03
N PHE A 42 15.58 1.40 -7.22
CA PHE A 42 15.14 1.87 -5.91
C PHE A 42 14.95 3.39 -5.95
N MET A 43 13.79 3.85 -5.49
CA MET A 43 13.45 5.26 -5.37
C MET A 43 12.76 5.51 -4.03
N THR A 44 12.80 6.75 -3.54
CA THR A 44 12.09 7.12 -2.32
C THR A 44 11.31 8.41 -2.51
N LYS A 45 10.09 8.48 -1.96
CA LYS A 45 9.31 9.71 -1.87
C LYS A 45 8.74 9.85 -0.46
N LYS A 46 8.77 11.06 0.08
CA LYS A 46 8.20 11.40 1.38
C LYS A 46 6.89 12.14 1.17
N LEU A 47 5.90 11.83 1.99
CA LEU A 47 4.63 12.53 2.06
C LEU A 47 4.10 12.52 3.49
N THR A 48 3.19 13.42 3.79
CA THR A 48 2.54 13.50 5.10
C THR A 48 1.05 13.24 4.91
N VAL A 49 0.50 12.33 5.70
CA VAL A 49 -0.93 11.98 5.72
C VAL A 49 -1.35 11.86 7.18
N ASP A 50 -2.43 12.54 7.58
CA ASP A 50 -2.97 12.52 8.94
C ASP A 50 -1.90 12.71 10.03
N ASP A 51 -1.07 13.74 9.87
CA ASP A 51 0.08 14.09 10.73
C ASP A 51 1.14 12.98 10.92
N CYS A 52 1.09 11.95 10.08
CA CYS A 52 2.09 10.89 9.97
C CYS A 52 3.04 11.19 8.80
N SER A 53 4.33 11.30 9.10
CA SER A 53 5.37 11.44 8.07
C SER A 53 5.68 10.06 7.49
N VAL A 54 5.32 9.83 6.23
CA VAL A 54 5.53 8.55 5.56
C VAL A 54 6.68 8.64 4.55
N ARG A 55 7.63 7.71 4.64
CA ARG A 55 8.69 7.50 3.64
C ARG A 55 8.36 6.24 2.84
N LEU A 56 7.96 6.41 1.58
CA LEU A 56 7.77 5.31 0.66
C LEU A 56 9.10 4.91 0.03
N GLN A 57 9.46 3.64 0.16
CA GLN A 57 10.56 2.99 -0.53
C GLN A 57 9.99 2.22 -1.73
N ILE A 58 10.18 2.75 -2.93
CA ILE A 58 9.58 2.24 -4.16
C ILE A 58 10.61 1.37 -4.88
N TRP A 59 10.23 0.11 -5.06
CA TRP A 59 11.02 -0.92 -5.74
C TRP A 59 10.39 -1.23 -7.09
N ASP A 60 10.99 -0.70 -8.15
CA ASP A 60 10.66 -1.07 -9.53
C ASP A 60 11.46 -2.32 -9.89
N THR A 61 10.78 -3.46 -10.01
CA THR A 61 11.41 -4.73 -10.36
C THR A 61 11.39 -4.93 -11.87
N ALA A 62 12.39 -5.59 -12.44
CA ALA A 62 12.34 -6.07 -13.83
C ALA A 62 11.28 -7.18 -14.08
N GLY A 63 10.27 -7.31 -13.21
CA GLY A 63 9.27 -8.39 -13.26
C GLY A 63 9.66 -9.63 -12.46
N GLN A 64 10.60 -9.51 -11.51
CA GLN A 64 10.90 -10.60 -10.57
C GLN A 64 9.84 -10.63 -9.45
N GLU A 65 9.25 -11.81 -9.27
CA GLU A 65 8.20 -12.08 -8.29
C GLU A 65 8.68 -11.97 -6.83
N LEU A 66 7.76 -11.60 -5.93
CA LEU A 66 8.00 -11.56 -4.50
C LEU A 66 8.26 -12.96 -3.92
N SER A 67 9.31 -13.08 -3.10
CA SER A 67 9.54 -14.25 -2.25
C SER A 67 8.44 -14.37 -1.18
N LYS A 68 7.89 -15.58 -1.02
CA LYS A 68 6.72 -15.96 -0.20
C LYS A 68 6.88 -15.83 1.32
N ASN A 69 7.14 -14.63 1.84
CA ASN A 69 6.93 -14.32 3.26
C ASN A 69 5.93 -13.16 3.36
N MET A 70 4.70 -13.42 2.91
CA MET A 70 3.60 -12.46 2.96
C MET A 70 2.98 -12.50 4.36
N THR A 71 3.24 -11.47 5.17
CA THR A 71 2.52 -11.21 6.42
C THR A 71 1.12 -10.66 6.10
N GLU A 72 0.19 -10.70 7.06
CA GLU A 72 -1.20 -10.25 6.90
C GLU A 72 -1.34 -8.73 6.63
N ASP A 73 -0.25 -7.96 6.75
CA ASP A 73 -0.26 -6.50 6.65
C ASP A 73 -0.08 -5.93 5.23
N ILE A 74 -0.11 -6.77 4.18
CA ILE A 74 0.07 -6.29 2.81
C ILE A 74 -1.14 -5.46 2.34
N VAL A 75 -0.86 -4.41 1.58
CA VAL A 75 -1.82 -3.56 0.87
C VAL A 75 -1.60 -3.77 -0.63
N ILE A 76 -2.63 -4.22 -1.36
CA ILE A 76 -2.51 -4.56 -2.79
C ILE A 76 -3.36 -3.61 -3.62
N HIS A 77 -2.74 -2.92 -4.57
CA HIS A 77 -3.45 -2.09 -5.55
C HIS A 77 -3.22 -2.66 -6.95
N VAL A 78 -4.30 -2.76 -7.73
CA VAL A 78 -4.25 -3.17 -9.13
C VAL A 78 -4.25 -1.92 -9.99
N VAL A 79 -3.30 -1.83 -10.93
CA VAL A 79 -3.12 -0.63 -11.77
C VAL A 79 -3.17 -1.01 -13.25
N GLY A 80 -4.23 -0.58 -13.93
CA GLY A 80 -4.38 -0.62 -15.38
C GLY A 80 -3.72 0.60 -16.02
N ASN A 81 -2.46 0.47 -16.43
CA ASN A 81 -1.74 1.56 -17.10
C ASN A 81 -2.03 1.62 -18.61
N LYS A 82 -1.71 2.76 -19.24
CA LYS A 82 -1.82 3.06 -20.67
C LYS A 82 -3.23 3.31 -21.17
N ILE A 83 -4.09 3.92 -20.35
CA ILE A 83 -5.44 4.32 -20.80
C ILE A 83 -5.42 5.35 -21.94
N ASP A 84 -4.27 5.99 -22.20
CA ASP A 84 -4.08 6.83 -23.39
C ASP A 84 -4.14 6.05 -24.72
N LEU A 85 -4.07 4.71 -24.67
CA LEU A 85 -4.19 3.82 -25.83
C LEU A 85 -5.57 3.15 -25.91
N GLU A 86 -6.64 3.91 -25.70
CA GLU A 86 -8.01 3.39 -25.64
C GLU A 86 -8.40 2.57 -26.89
N ALA A 87 -7.98 2.99 -28.08
CA ALA A 87 -8.23 2.25 -29.34
C ALA A 87 -7.59 0.86 -29.38
N GLN A 88 -6.62 0.57 -28.50
CA GLN A 88 -5.96 -0.73 -28.36
C GLN A 88 -6.38 -1.47 -27.08
N ARG A 89 -7.39 -0.97 -26.36
CA ARG A 89 -7.88 -1.57 -25.12
C ARG A 89 -8.39 -2.99 -25.41
N LYS A 90 -7.86 -3.96 -24.66
CA LYS A 90 -8.31 -5.36 -24.67
C LYS A 90 -8.92 -5.81 -23.35
N VAL A 91 -8.82 -4.99 -22.31
CA VAL A 91 -9.30 -5.28 -20.96
C VAL A 91 -10.11 -4.07 -20.49
N SER A 92 -11.39 -4.30 -20.19
CA SER A 92 -12.28 -3.29 -19.60
C SER A 92 -12.11 -3.25 -18.09
N PHE A 93 -12.42 -2.11 -17.48
CA PHE A 93 -12.43 -1.95 -16.03
C PHE A 93 -13.30 -3.01 -15.33
N THR A 94 -14.50 -3.28 -15.87
CA THR A 94 -15.42 -4.31 -15.34
C THR A 94 -14.78 -5.70 -15.30
N ASN A 95 -13.99 -6.06 -16.32
CA ASN A 95 -13.30 -7.34 -16.34
C ASN A 95 -12.23 -7.43 -15.24
N VAL A 96 -11.53 -6.33 -14.96
CA VAL A 96 -10.54 -6.27 -13.87
C VAL A 96 -11.22 -6.45 -12.52
N ILE A 97 -12.34 -5.76 -12.28
CA ILE A 97 -13.09 -5.87 -11.02
C ILE A 97 -13.61 -7.30 -10.83
N LYS A 98 -14.19 -7.89 -11.88
CA LYS A 98 -14.62 -9.29 -11.85
C LYS A 98 -13.47 -10.24 -11.53
N TYR A 99 -12.31 -10.04 -12.17
CA TYR A 99 -11.12 -10.85 -11.93
C TYR A 99 -10.60 -10.71 -10.48
N CYS A 100 -10.58 -9.49 -9.93
CA CYS A 100 -10.17 -9.26 -8.53
C CYS A 100 -11.11 -9.99 -7.54
N ASN A 101 -12.42 -9.95 -7.80
CA ASN A 101 -13.41 -10.65 -6.98
C ASN A 101 -13.27 -12.18 -7.07
N GLU A 102 -13.01 -12.71 -8.28
CA GLU A 102 -12.88 -14.16 -8.53
C GLU A 102 -11.61 -14.76 -7.93
N LEU A 103 -10.50 -14.02 -7.91
CA LEU A 103 -9.24 -14.49 -7.33
C LEU A 103 -9.31 -14.69 -5.80
N LYS A 104 -10.42 -14.34 -5.16
CA LYS A 104 -10.59 -14.34 -3.69
C LYS A 104 -9.44 -13.61 -2.98
N ILE A 105 -8.81 -12.65 -3.65
CA ILE A 105 -7.85 -11.76 -3.03
C ILE A 105 -8.68 -10.77 -2.21
N ALA A 106 -9.04 -11.16 -0.99
CA ALA A 106 -9.68 -10.29 0.00
C ALA A 106 -8.80 -9.07 0.38
N MET A 107 -7.62 -8.93 -0.24
CA MET A 107 -6.61 -7.92 0.06
C MET A 107 -6.42 -6.86 -1.03
N VAL A 108 -7.21 -6.86 -2.13
CA VAL A 108 -7.14 -5.75 -3.10
C VAL A 108 -7.79 -4.51 -2.47
N SER A 109 -6.95 -3.56 -2.09
CA SER A 109 -7.32 -2.29 -1.46
C SER A 109 -7.79 -1.24 -2.47
N GLY A 110 -7.35 -1.33 -3.73
CA GLY A 110 -7.78 -0.40 -4.78
C GLY A 110 -7.54 -0.90 -6.20
N VAL A 111 -8.37 -0.45 -7.14
CA VAL A 111 -8.22 -0.71 -8.58
C VAL A 111 -8.23 0.63 -9.31
N HIS A 112 -7.16 0.88 -10.08
CA HIS A 112 -6.86 2.19 -10.64
C HIS A 112 -6.56 2.08 -12.13
N GLU A 113 -7.04 3.02 -12.93
CA GLU A 113 -6.75 3.11 -14.36
C GLU A 113 -6.03 4.43 -14.66
N VAL A 114 -4.83 4.34 -15.25
CA VAL A 114 -3.92 5.50 -15.38
C VAL A 114 -3.18 5.53 -16.71
N SER A 115 -2.62 6.70 -17.03
CA SER A 115 -1.63 6.84 -18.09
C SER A 115 -0.38 7.52 -17.55
N ALA A 116 0.73 6.79 -17.45
CA ALA A 116 2.01 7.40 -17.12
C ALA A 116 2.45 8.47 -18.16
N LYS A 117 1.96 8.35 -19.41
CA LYS A 117 2.21 9.31 -20.48
C LYS A 117 1.42 10.60 -20.25
N ASN A 118 0.11 10.48 -20.01
CA ASN A 118 -0.84 11.57 -19.91
C ASN A 118 -1.48 11.64 -18.51
N ASP A 119 -0.69 11.95 -17.48
CA ASP A 119 -1.12 11.97 -16.08
C ASP A 119 -1.49 13.39 -15.59
N GLN A 120 -2.22 14.17 -16.39
CA GLN A 120 -2.51 15.57 -16.06
C GLN A 120 -3.44 15.73 -14.85
N ALA A 121 -4.30 14.74 -14.62
CA ALA A 121 -5.22 14.73 -13.49
C ALA A 121 -4.57 14.28 -12.17
N GLY A 122 -3.29 13.86 -12.18
CA GLY A 122 -2.61 13.38 -10.98
C GLY A 122 -3.07 12.01 -10.48
N ALA A 123 -3.69 11.20 -11.34
CA ALA A 123 -4.23 9.90 -10.97
C ALA A 123 -3.15 8.94 -10.43
N ILE A 124 -1.89 9.08 -10.86
CA ILE A 124 -0.80 8.31 -10.27
C ILE A 124 -0.47 8.79 -8.85
N GLU A 125 -0.52 10.09 -8.56
CA GLU A 125 -0.34 10.60 -7.19
C GLU A 125 -1.43 10.03 -6.26
N ASP A 126 -2.67 9.97 -6.73
CA ASP A 126 -3.82 9.43 -6.00
C ASP A 126 -3.62 7.95 -5.62
N ILE A 127 -3.03 7.13 -6.50
CA ILE A 127 -2.71 5.71 -6.17
C ILE A 127 -1.81 5.64 -4.92
N PHE A 128 -0.72 6.41 -4.92
CA PHE A 128 0.24 6.36 -3.82
C PHE A 128 -0.30 7.04 -2.55
N LEU A 129 -1.18 8.02 -2.70
CA LEU A 129 -1.92 8.61 -1.58
C LEU A 129 -2.86 7.58 -0.94
N ASP A 130 -3.65 6.86 -1.74
CA ASP A 130 -4.58 5.81 -1.29
C ASP A 130 -3.84 4.66 -0.58
N ILE A 131 -2.71 4.21 -1.14
CA ILE A 131 -1.80 3.25 -0.47
C ILE A 131 -1.35 3.81 0.89
N THR A 132 -0.92 5.07 0.94
CA THR A 132 -0.38 5.68 2.16
C THR A 132 -1.45 5.84 3.22
N GLN A 133 -2.64 6.31 2.86
CA GLN A 133 -3.80 6.43 3.74
C GLN A 133 -4.20 5.07 4.32
N THR A 134 -4.23 4.02 3.48
CA THR A 134 -4.54 2.66 3.93
C THR A 134 -3.51 2.16 4.94
N LEU A 135 -2.22 2.41 4.71
CA LEU A 135 -1.15 2.01 5.63
C LEU A 135 -1.21 2.78 6.97
N VAL A 136 -1.43 4.09 6.92
CA VAL A 136 -1.55 4.94 8.12
C VAL A 136 -2.78 4.54 8.94
N LYS A 137 -3.91 4.26 8.30
CA LYS A 137 -5.10 3.74 8.97
C LYS A 137 -4.82 2.42 9.69
N LYS A 138 -4.19 1.46 9.00
CA LYS A 138 -3.79 0.18 9.61
C LYS A 138 -2.86 0.36 10.82
N LEU A 139 -1.94 1.33 10.75
CA LEU A 139 -1.05 1.66 11.87
C LEU A 139 -1.86 2.15 13.09
N TYR A 140 -2.78 3.09 12.90
CA TYR A 140 -3.63 3.61 13.97
C TYR A 140 -4.55 2.53 14.56
N ASP A 141 -5.15 1.67 13.73
CA ASP A 141 -5.99 0.57 14.19
C ASP A 141 -5.20 -0.42 15.07
N GLN A 142 -3.94 -0.71 14.70
CA GLN A 142 -3.04 -1.53 15.52
C GLN A 142 -2.67 -0.87 16.85
N ASP A 143 -2.38 0.44 16.86
CA ASP A 143 -2.07 1.19 18.08
C ASP A 143 -3.26 1.27 19.04
N LEU A 144 -4.47 1.44 18.50
CA LEU A 144 -5.71 1.44 19.28
C LEU A 144 -5.97 0.06 19.90
N TYR A 145 -5.77 -1.03 19.15
CA TYR A 145 -5.89 -2.38 19.67
C TYR A 145 -4.92 -2.62 20.83
N ARG A 146 -3.65 -2.25 20.67
CA ARG A 146 -2.64 -2.37 21.74
C ARG A 146 -3.04 -1.60 23.00
N THR A 147 -3.49 -0.36 22.86
CA THR A 147 -3.91 0.48 23.98
C THR A 147 -5.09 -0.14 24.74
N ASN A 148 -6.13 -0.59 24.01
CA ASN A 148 -7.29 -1.25 24.61
C ASN A 148 -6.94 -2.59 25.30
N THR A 149 -5.99 -3.36 24.76
CA THR A 149 -5.51 -4.59 25.42
C THR A 149 -4.70 -4.31 26.68
N LEU A 150 -3.90 -3.24 26.70
CA LEU A 150 -3.17 -2.83 27.90
C LEU A 150 -4.13 -2.36 29.00
N ASP A 151 -5.09 -1.49 28.67
CA ASP A 151 -6.08 -0.99 29.64
C ASP A 151 -6.93 -2.11 30.25
N SER A 152 -7.35 -3.09 29.45
CA SER A 152 -8.08 -4.26 29.95
C SER A 152 -7.23 -5.19 30.82
N SER A 153 -5.93 -5.35 30.50
CA SER A 153 -5.00 -6.11 31.34
C SER A 153 -4.73 -5.45 32.70
N PHE A 154 -4.59 -4.12 32.74
CA PHE A 154 -4.46 -3.36 33.99
C PHE A 154 -5.72 -3.40 34.86
N GLN A 155 -6.91 -3.43 34.25
CA GLN A 155 -8.17 -3.58 35.00
C GLN A 155 -8.32 -4.97 35.63
N GLN A 156 -7.80 -6.03 34.99
CA GLN A 156 -7.81 -7.38 35.58
C GLN A 156 -6.85 -7.51 36.77
N GLU A 157 -5.64 -6.94 36.70
CA GLU A 157 -4.71 -6.93 37.85
C GLU A 157 -5.25 -6.11 39.04
N GLY A 158 -5.92 -4.97 38.75
CA GLY A 158 -6.55 -4.14 39.78
C GLY A 158 -7.69 -4.85 40.53
N ASN A 159 -8.45 -5.70 39.83
CA ASN A 159 -9.49 -6.52 40.46
C ASN A 159 -8.90 -7.69 41.27
N GLN A 160 -7.82 -8.32 40.81
CA GLN A 160 -7.13 -9.37 41.58
C GLN A 160 -6.52 -8.86 42.89
N LYS A 161 -5.95 -7.64 42.90
CA LYS A 161 -5.46 -7.00 44.15
C LYS A 161 -6.61 -6.69 45.13
N LYS A 162 -7.75 -6.20 44.65
CA LYS A 162 -8.95 -5.94 45.50
C LYS A 162 -9.61 -7.21 46.05
N LEU A 163 -9.51 -8.35 45.36
CA LEU A 163 -10.01 -9.63 45.85
C LEU A 163 -9.10 -10.24 46.93
N ASN A 164 -7.78 -10.04 46.85
CA ASN A 164 -6.83 -10.51 47.88
C ASN A 164 -6.79 -9.66 49.15
N GLU A 165 -7.29 -8.42 49.13
CA GLU A 165 -7.42 -7.59 50.34
C GLU A 165 -8.69 -7.90 51.16
N LYS A 166 -9.70 -8.54 50.56
CA LYS A 166 -10.97 -8.90 51.25
C LYS A 166 -10.93 -10.25 51.97
N SER A 167 -9.85 -11.02 51.85
CA SER A 167 -9.71 -12.35 52.47
C SER A 167 -8.93 -12.35 53.80
N ASN A 168 -8.50 -11.20 54.32
CA ASN A 168 -7.69 -11.09 55.54
C ASN A 168 -8.36 -10.34 56.71
N CYS A 169 -9.69 -10.32 56.80
CA CYS A 169 -10.38 -9.85 58.00
C CYS A 169 -10.96 -11.05 58.77
N CYS A 170 -10.19 -11.53 59.75
CA CYS A 170 -10.67 -12.38 60.85
C CYS A 170 -11.40 -11.53 61.89
#